data_AF-A0A1W9G509-F1
#
_entry.id   AF-A0A1W9G509-F1
#
_cell.length_a   1.000
_cell.length_b   1.000
_cell.length_c   1.000
_cell.angle_alpha   90.00
_cell.angle_beta   90.00
_cell.angle_gamma   90.00
#
_symmetry.space_group_name_H-M   'P 1'
#
loop_
_entity.id
_entity.type
_entity.pdbx_description
1 polymer ?
#
loop_
_entity_poly.entity_id
_entity_poly.type
_entity_poly.pdbx_seq_one_letter_code
_entity_poly.pdbx_strand_id
1 'polypeptide(L)'
;MVVEEATIVGPLVQHNVPTATVLLKNTGHSPARTTRTRLVMTVWTSNSFPDWKMPLQLAPDAQNVGEIDPGSVAPQTVSLITPLTDVQGMHLERQDWFIVILGVVSYTDAVGNPHETKLCLIWRETSKETLDPCEKWNEVD
;
A
#
# COMPACT_ATOMS: atom_id res chain seq x y z
N MET A 1 -1.13 3.95 -18.74
CA MET A 1 -0.09 2.93 -18.50
C MET A 1 0.26 3.07 -17.05
N VAL A 2 -0.10 2.10 -16.20
CA VAL A 2 -0.05 2.33 -14.76
C VAL A 2 0.36 1.05 -14.01
N VAL A 3 1.15 1.19 -12.94
CA VAL A 3 1.24 0.18 -11.88
C VAL A 3 -0.10 0.27 -11.13
N GLU A 4 -1.12 -0.41 -11.66
CA GLU A 4 -2.51 -0.26 -11.19
C GLU A 4 -2.87 -1.29 -10.15
N GLU A 5 -2.12 -2.39 -10.08
CA GLU A 5 -2.39 -3.51 -9.19
C GLU A 5 -1.41 -3.53 -8.00
N ALA A 6 -1.92 -3.46 -6.76
CA ALA A 6 -1.21 -3.71 -5.52
C ALA A 6 -2.03 -4.69 -4.66
N THR A 7 -1.39 -5.75 -4.17
CA THR A 7 -2.03 -6.74 -3.29
C THR A 7 -1.24 -6.86 -1.99
N ILE A 8 -1.91 -7.02 -0.85
CA ILE A 8 -1.24 -7.29 0.43
C ILE A 8 -1.09 -8.80 0.64
N VAL A 9 0.12 -9.23 1.00
CA VAL A 9 0.41 -10.54 1.60
C VAL A 9 0.84 -10.33 3.06
N GLY A 10 0.15 -10.97 4.00
CA GLY A 10 0.37 -10.81 5.45
C GLY A 10 -0.79 -10.05 6.11
N PRO A 11 -0.54 -9.27 7.20
CA PRO A 11 0.73 -9.11 7.87
C PRO A 11 1.08 -10.33 8.71
N LEU A 12 2.36 -10.67 8.72
CA LEU A 12 2.97 -11.56 9.70
C LEU A 12 3.32 -10.72 10.92
N VAL A 13 2.93 -11.18 12.11
CA VAL A 13 3.28 -10.48 13.36
C VAL A 13 4.47 -11.19 13.99
N GLN A 14 5.59 -10.47 14.13
CA GLN A 14 6.76 -10.95 14.85
C GLN A 14 7.14 -9.95 15.94
N HIS A 15 7.25 -10.39 17.19
CA HIS A 15 7.48 -9.51 18.35
C HIS A 15 6.50 -8.33 18.42
N ASN A 16 5.21 -8.58 18.16
CA ASN A 16 4.14 -7.56 18.08
C ASN A 16 4.35 -6.49 16.99
N VAL A 17 5.22 -6.72 16.00
CA VAL A 17 5.38 -5.84 14.84
C VAL A 17 4.72 -6.50 13.63
N PRO A 18 3.59 -5.97 13.15
CA PRO A 18 3.01 -6.38 11.87
C PRO A 18 3.93 -6.01 10.70
N THR A 19 4.18 -6.98 9.83
CA THR A 19 4.94 -6.83 8.60
C THR A 19 4.16 -7.42 7.45
N ALA A 20 3.94 -6.64 6.40
CA ALA A 20 3.23 -7.06 5.20
C ALA A 20 4.11 -6.88 3.95
N THR A 21 3.84 -7.68 2.93
CA THR A 21 4.42 -7.51 1.60
C THR A 21 3.35 -6.99 0.65
N VAL A 22 3.57 -5.80 0.10
CA VAL A 22 2.77 -5.23 -0.98
C VAL A 22 3.33 -5.72 -2.31
N LEU A 23 2.53 -6.42 -3.09
CA LEU A 23 2.86 -6.91 -4.42
C LEU A 23 2.41 -5.90 -5.46
N LEU A 24 3.34 -5.16 -6.07
CA LEU A 24 3.06 -4.18 -7.11
C LEU A 24 3.13 -4.84 -8.48
N LYS A 25 2.02 -4.84 -9.22
CA LYS A 25 1.93 -5.42 -10.55
C LYS A 25 1.74 -4.34 -11.60
N ASN A 26 2.54 -4.42 -12.65
CA ASN A 26 2.37 -3.58 -13.83
C ASN A 26 1.36 -4.26 -14.77
N THR A 27 0.14 -3.71 -14.83
CA THR A 27 -0.94 -4.16 -15.72
C THR A 27 -0.86 -3.53 -17.11
N GLY A 28 0.00 -2.53 -17.29
CA GLY A 28 0.20 -1.84 -18.55
C GLY A 28 0.98 -2.66 -19.58
N HIS A 29 1.06 -2.11 -20.80
CA HIS A 29 1.76 -2.73 -21.94
C HIS A 29 3.23 -2.34 -22.08
N SER A 30 3.78 -1.55 -21.16
CA SER A 30 5.17 -1.09 -21.22
C SER A 30 5.83 -1.11 -19.83
N PRO A 31 7.16 -1.07 -19.73
CA PRO A 31 7.85 -1.15 -18.44
C PRO A 31 7.70 0.12 -17.59
N ALA A 32 7.50 -0.05 -16.28
CA ALA A 32 7.55 1.02 -15.29
C ALA A 32 8.98 1.17 -14.78
N ARG A 33 9.68 2.21 -15.23
CA ARG A 33 11.09 2.46 -14.95
C ARG A 33 11.27 3.31 -13.71
N THR A 34 12.44 3.18 -13.07
CA THR A 34 12.82 4.01 -11.91
C THR A 34 11.76 4.00 -10.80
N THR A 35 11.09 2.86 -10.63
CA THR A 35 9.94 2.75 -9.73
C THR A 35 10.37 2.97 -8.30
N ARG A 36 9.69 3.89 -7.61
CA ARG A 36 9.95 4.28 -6.23
C ARG A 36 8.66 4.19 -5.44
N THR A 37 8.76 3.76 -4.20
CA THR A 37 7.60 3.58 -3.33
C THR A 37 7.82 4.26 -1.99
N ARG A 38 6.81 5.01 -1.53
CA ARG A 38 6.72 5.51 -0.16
C ARG A 38 5.50 4.88 0.49
N LEU A 39 5.70 3.92 1.37
CA LEU A 39 4.64 3.17 2.03
C LEU A 39 4.66 3.45 3.54
N VAL A 40 3.50 3.54 4.16
CA VAL A 40 3.34 3.60 5.63
C VAL A 40 2.26 2.62 6.04
N MET A 41 2.55 1.81 7.05
CA MET A 41 1.57 0.97 7.72
C MET A 41 1.10 1.67 9.00
N THR A 42 -0.21 1.64 9.25
CA THR A 42 -0.81 2.18 10.47
C THR A 42 -1.97 1.31 10.95
N VAL A 43 -2.32 1.45 12.23
CA VAL A 43 -3.52 0.84 12.81
C VAL A 43 -4.65 1.85 12.77
N TRP A 44 -5.77 1.46 12.19
CA TRP A 44 -6.97 2.25 12.20
C TRP A 44 -7.89 1.83 13.33
N THR A 45 -8.17 2.76 14.23
CA THR A 45 -8.81 2.52 15.51
C THR A 45 -10.32 2.74 15.51
N SER A 46 -10.95 2.68 14.33
CA SER A 46 -12.40 2.77 14.18
C SER A 46 -12.91 1.57 13.40
N ASN A 47 -14.15 1.16 13.68
CA ASN A 47 -14.86 0.11 12.94
C ASN A 47 -15.48 0.61 11.63
N SER A 48 -15.53 1.94 11.43
CA SER A 48 -15.91 2.55 10.17
C SER A 48 -14.72 2.65 9.23
N PHE A 49 -14.93 2.47 7.93
CA PHE A 49 -13.89 2.72 6.93
C PHE A 49 -13.35 4.15 7.04
N PRO A 50 -12.04 4.35 6.85
CA PRO A 50 -11.42 5.65 7.02
C PRO A 50 -11.88 6.64 5.96
N ASP A 51 -12.34 7.82 6.38
CA ASP A 51 -12.65 8.96 5.50
C ASP A 51 -11.39 9.82 5.28
N TRP A 52 -10.32 9.19 4.78
CA TRP A 52 -8.99 9.81 4.79
C TRP A 52 -8.73 10.82 3.68
N LYS A 53 -7.93 11.83 4.03
CA LYS A 53 -6.93 12.45 3.15
C LYS A 53 -5.59 11.75 3.39
N MET A 54 -4.75 11.62 2.38
CA MET A 54 -3.44 10.96 2.51
C MET A 54 -2.68 11.65 3.66
N PRO A 55 -2.14 10.92 4.65
CA PRO A 55 -1.43 11.54 5.75
C PRO A 55 -0.31 12.41 5.18
N LEU A 56 -0.14 13.60 5.77
CA LEU A 56 0.85 14.59 5.32
C LEU A 56 2.28 14.04 5.33
N GLN A 57 2.53 12.97 6.08
CA GLN A 57 3.81 12.28 6.16
C GLN A 57 3.63 10.81 5.77
N LEU A 58 4.07 10.48 4.56
CA LEU A 58 4.45 9.11 4.19
C LEU A 58 5.84 8.79 4.77
N ALA A 59 6.30 7.55 4.58
CA ALA A 59 7.69 7.23 4.88
C ALA A 59 8.63 8.25 4.20
N PRO A 60 9.62 8.81 4.93
CA PRO A 60 10.47 9.89 4.44
C PRO A 60 11.34 9.43 3.27
N ASP A 61 11.78 8.16 3.29
CA ASP A 61 12.63 7.57 2.27
C ASP A 61 11.81 6.75 1.29
N ALA A 62 11.99 7.06 0.00
CA ALA A 62 11.42 6.26 -1.07
C ALA A 62 12.29 5.02 -1.31
N GLN A 63 11.69 3.83 -1.21
CA GLN A 63 12.38 2.59 -1.58
C GLN A 63 12.43 2.47 -3.10
N ASN A 64 13.60 2.13 -3.62
CA ASN A 64 13.78 1.89 -5.05
C ASN A 64 13.40 0.43 -5.37
N VAL A 65 12.40 0.28 -6.23
CA VAL A 65 11.88 -1.02 -6.69
C VAL A 65 12.54 -1.45 -8.00
N GLY A 66 13.14 -0.51 -8.73
CA GLY A 66 13.76 -0.75 -10.03
C GLY A 66 12.75 -0.69 -11.18
N GLU A 67 12.97 -1.50 -12.21
CA GLU A 67 12.07 -1.61 -13.36
C GLU A 67 11.05 -2.74 -13.13
N ILE A 68 9.79 -2.49 -13.45
CA ILE A 68 8.72 -3.49 -13.41
C ILE A 68 8.19 -3.69 -14.83
N ASP A 69 8.53 -4.82 -15.45
CA ASP A 69 8.07 -5.19 -16.78
C ASP A 69 6.55 -5.41 -16.86
N PRO A 70 5.94 -5.30 -18.04
CA PRO A 70 4.53 -5.65 -18.27
C PRO A 70 4.19 -7.06 -17.75
N GLY A 71 3.14 -7.15 -16.93
CA GLY A 71 2.68 -8.41 -16.33
C GLY A 71 3.54 -8.92 -15.16
N SER A 72 4.69 -8.31 -14.89
CA SER A 72 5.54 -8.66 -13.77
C SER A 72 5.05 -8.07 -12.46
N VAL A 73 5.49 -8.68 -11.36
CA VAL A 73 5.15 -8.30 -9.99
C VAL A 73 6.43 -8.01 -9.21
N ALA A 74 6.46 -6.87 -8.52
CA ALA A 74 7.54 -6.47 -7.64
C ALA A 74 7.07 -6.45 -6.17
N PRO A 75 7.70 -7.21 -5.26
CA PRO A 75 7.35 -7.21 -3.84
C PRO A 75 7.99 -6.03 -3.10
N GLN A 76 7.24 -5.43 -2.18
CA GLN A 76 7.70 -4.37 -1.28
C GLN A 76 7.27 -4.66 0.15
N THR A 77 8.24 -4.79 1.06
CA THR A 77 7.94 -5.07 2.47
C THR A 77 7.76 -3.77 3.24
N VAL A 78 6.70 -3.73 4.04
CA VAL A 78 6.38 -2.61 4.94
C VAL A 78 6.05 -3.17 6.31
N SER A 79 6.59 -2.53 7.34
CA SER A 79 6.32 -2.88 8.74
C SER A 79 5.69 -1.71 9.46
N LEU A 80 4.85 -2.00 10.46
CA LEU A 80 4.42 -0.99 11.41
C LEU A 80 5.65 -0.46 12.16
N ILE A 81 5.83 0.86 12.18
CA ILE A 81 7.02 1.50 12.76
C ILE A 81 7.13 1.21 14.27
N THR A 82 5.99 1.19 14.95
CA THR A 82 5.88 0.94 16.38
C THR A 82 5.24 -0.43 16.62
N PRO A 83 5.75 -1.25 17.55
CA PRO A 83 5.07 -2.48 17.95
C PRO A 83 3.63 -2.19 18.42
N LEU A 84 2.73 -3.13 18.15
CA LEU A 84 1.38 -3.11 18.68
C LEU A 84 1.42 -3.20 20.20
N THR A 85 0.56 -2.41 20.83
CA THR A 85 0.17 -2.64 22.23
C THR A 85 -0.78 -3.83 22.32
N ASP A 86 -0.87 -4.45 23.50
CA ASP A 86 -1.82 -5.57 23.73
C ASP A 86 -3.27 -5.16 23.42
N VAL A 87 -3.65 -3.91 23.72
CA VAL A 87 -4.98 -3.36 23.41
C VAL A 87 -5.21 -3.28 21.90
N GLN A 88 -4.23 -2.79 21.14
CA GLN A 88 -4.31 -2.77 19.68
C GLN A 88 -4.40 -4.18 19.11
N GLY A 89 -3.60 -5.12 19.62
CA GLY A 89 -3.64 -6.52 19.22
C GLY A 89 -5.03 -7.14 19.41
N MET A 90 -5.61 -6.97 20.60
CA MET A 90 -6.96 -7.46 20.89
C MET A 90 -8.04 -6.89 19.96
N HIS A 91 -7.98 -5.60 19.63
CA HIS A 91 -8.96 -5.00 18.71
C HIS A 91 -8.80 -5.45 17.25
N LEU A 92 -7.56 -5.71 16.82
CA LEU A 92 -7.28 -6.28 15.50
C LEU A 92 -7.78 -7.74 15.41
N GLU A 93 -7.56 -8.54 16.45
CA GLU A 93 -8.06 -9.93 16.51
C GLU A 93 -9.59 -10.01 16.47
N ARG A 94 -10.26 -9.04 17.08
CA ARG A 94 -11.74 -8.93 17.08
C ARG A 94 -12.30 -8.31 15.80
N GLN A 95 -11.44 -7.87 14.88
CA GLN A 95 -11.82 -7.15 13.66
C GLN A 95 -12.61 -5.85 13.93
N ASP A 96 -12.46 -5.28 15.13
CA ASP A 96 -13.01 -3.97 15.47
C ASP A 96 -12.18 -2.86 14.81
N TRP A 97 -10.87 -3.10 14.72
CA TRP A 97 -9.84 -2.25 14.11
C TRP A 97 -9.20 -2.98 12.94
N PHE A 98 -8.47 -2.25 12.09
CA PHE A 98 -7.80 -2.85 10.94
C PHE A 98 -6.45 -2.19 10.67
N ILE A 99 -5.57 -2.94 10.01
CA ILE A 99 -4.29 -2.42 9.54
C ILE A 99 -4.51 -1.79 8.17
N VAL A 100 -3.95 -0.62 7.96
CA VAL A 100 -3.99 0.04 6.65
C VAL A 100 -2.58 0.37 6.20
N ILE A 101 -2.32 0.09 4.93
CA ILE A 101 -1.11 0.47 4.24
C ILE A 101 -1.47 1.56 3.26
N LEU A 102 -0.87 2.73 3.45
CA LEU A 102 -0.99 3.86 2.56
C LEU A 102 0.30 4.08 1.83
N GLY A 103 0.24 4.59 0.61
CA GLY A 103 1.46 4.94 -0.06
C GLY A 103 1.32 5.60 -1.41
N VAL A 104 2.48 5.84 -1.99
CA VAL A 104 2.64 6.38 -3.33
C VAL A 104 3.66 5.55 -4.09
N VAL A 105 3.31 5.18 -5.32
CA VAL A 105 4.21 4.60 -6.31
C VAL A 105 4.49 5.67 -7.35
N SER A 106 5.76 6.00 -7.56
CA SER A 106 6.20 6.91 -8.61
C SER A 106 7.09 6.17 -9.59
N TYR A 107 6.89 6.34 -10.90
CA TYR A 107 7.72 5.70 -11.93
C TYR A 107 7.77 6.57 -13.19
N THR A 108 8.64 6.22 -14.13
CA THR A 108 8.67 6.79 -15.48
C THR A 108 8.27 5.72 -16.49
N ASP A 109 7.49 6.09 -17.49
CA ASP A 109 7.11 5.16 -18.56
C ASP A 109 8.24 4.97 -19.59
N ALA A 110 7.99 4.10 -20.57
CA ALA A 110 8.95 3.79 -21.63
C ALA A 110 9.33 5.00 -22.51
N VAL A 111 8.50 6.05 -22.54
CA VAL A 111 8.76 7.30 -23.29
C VAL A 111 9.27 8.43 -22.39
N GLY A 112 9.44 8.17 -21.09
CA GLY A 112 10.03 9.08 -20.12
C GLY A 112 9.05 9.98 -19.38
N ASN A 113 7.73 9.79 -19.50
CA ASN A 113 6.78 10.59 -18.73
C ASN A 113 6.72 10.09 -17.28
N PRO A 114 6.73 10.99 -16.30
CA PRO A 114 6.56 10.63 -14.89
C PRO A 114 5.09 10.32 -14.59
N HIS A 115 4.88 9.34 -13.71
CA HIS A 115 3.57 8.94 -13.22
C HIS A 115 3.62 8.75 -11.71
N GLU A 116 2.48 9.01 -11.08
CA GLU A 116 2.29 8.79 -9.65
C GLU A 116 0.95 8.12 -9.39
N THR A 117 0.96 7.08 -8.56
CA THR A 117 -0.23 6.32 -8.17
C THR A 117 -0.30 6.23 -6.66
N LYS A 118 -1.41 6.69 -6.09
CA LYS A 118 -1.69 6.58 -4.65
C LYS A 118 -2.27 5.21 -4.35
N LEU A 119 -1.87 4.65 -3.20
CA LEU A 119 -2.29 3.34 -2.72
C LEU A 119 -2.96 3.47 -1.36
N CYS A 120 -4.07 2.77 -1.19
CA CYS A 120 -4.69 2.50 0.09
C CYS A 120 -5.10 1.04 0.11
N LEU A 121 -4.53 0.27 1.02
CA LEU A 121 -4.77 -1.15 1.13
C LEU A 121 -5.15 -1.48 2.56
N ILE A 122 -6.31 -2.10 2.75
CA ILE A 122 -6.85 -2.41 4.07
C ILE A 122 -6.61 -3.90 4.30
N TRP A 123 -6.22 -4.27 5.51
CA TRP A 123 -6.14 -5.66 5.89
C TRP A 123 -7.32 -6.00 6.77
N ARG A 124 -8.36 -6.58 6.18
CA ARG A 124 -9.57 -7.03 6.88
C ARG A 124 -9.84 -8.52 6.68
N GLU A 125 -9.72 -9.04 5.45
CA GLU A 125 -9.91 -10.46 5.13
C GLU A 125 -8.97 -10.89 3.98
N THR A 126 -8.28 -12.03 4.15
CA THR A 126 -7.18 -12.53 3.31
C THR A 126 -7.59 -13.07 1.93
N SER A 127 -8.65 -12.55 1.30
CA SER A 127 -9.14 -13.11 0.03
C SER A 127 -9.53 -12.02 -0.97
N LYS A 128 -8.55 -11.62 -1.79
CA LYS A 128 -8.69 -10.78 -2.99
C LYS A 128 -9.38 -9.43 -2.71
N GLU A 129 -8.63 -8.50 -2.16
CA GLU A 129 -8.95 -7.09 -2.37
C GLU A 129 -8.37 -6.69 -3.73
N THR A 130 -9.25 -6.51 -4.72
CA THR A 130 -8.99 -5.59 -5.83
C THR A 130 -8.51 -4.29 -5.22
N LEU A 131 -7.55 -3.58 -5.81
CA LEU A 131 -7.49 -2.17 -5.44
C LEU A 131 -8.81 -1.60 -5.89
N ASP A 132 -9.67 -1.35 -4.93
CA ASP A 132 -10.43 -0.14 -5.05
C ASP A 132 -9.37 0.95 -5.14
N PRO A 133 -9.32 1.70 -6.25
CA PRO A 133 -8.79 3.05 -6.18
C PRO A 133 -9.41 3.68 -4.94
N CYS A 134 -8.76 4.67 -4.34
CA CYS A 134 -9.47 5.51 -3.40
C CYS A 134 -10.61 6.22 -4.20
N GLU A 135 -11.74 5.56 -4.52
CA GLU A 135 -12.59 5.89 -5.69
C GLU A 135 -13.27 7.26 -5.57
N LYS A 136 -13.24 7.88 -4.38
CA LYS A 136 -13.64 9.28 -4.20
C LYS A 136 -12.59 10.33 -4.59
N TRP A 137 -11.40 9.94 -5.05
CA TRP A 137 -10.23 10.84 -5.08
C TRP A 137 -9.89 11.38 -6.47
N ASN A 138 -10.60 10.94 -7.52
CA ASN A 138 -10.46 11.46 -8.88
C ASN A 138 -11.62 12.38 -9.32
N GLU A 139 -12.52 12.77 -8.41
CA GLU A 139 -13.38 13.93 -8.66
C GLU A 139 -12.52 15.20 -8.53
N VAL A 140 -11.88 15.54 -9.63
CA VAL A 140 -11.34 16.88 -9.88
C VAL A 140 -12.56 17.77 -10.10
N ASP A 141 -12.81 18.72 -9.19
CA ASP A 141 -13.57 19.94 -9.52
C ASP A 141 -12.78 20.79 -10.53
#